data_AF-A0A430CLN3-F1
#
_entry.id   AF-A0A430CLN3-F1
#
_cell.length_a   1.000
_cell.length_b   1.000
_cell.length_c   1.000
_cell.angle_alpha   90.00
_cell.angle_beta   90.00
_cell.angle_gamma   90.00
#
_symmetry.space_group_name_H-M   'P 1'
#
loop_
_entity.id
_entity.type
_entity.pdbx_description
1 polymer ?
#
loop_
_entity_poly.entity_id
_entity_poly.type
_entity_poly.pdbx_seq_one_letter_code
_entity_poly.pdbx_strand_id
1 'polypeptide(L)'
;MARLTDRHEAGRAEPWSIADAPEGFIQGLQRGIVGLSLHVARLEGVWKIAQHHPEPNRRGVIAGLTASPQPGDRAMAAVMAEAERDRTG
;
A
#
# COMPACT_ATOMS: atom_id res chain seq x y z
N MET A 1 16.90 13.94 5.95
CA MET A 1 17.73 13.26 4.94
C MET A 1 18.49 12.09 5.57
N ALA A 2 19.35 12.31 6.58
CA ALA A 2 20.17 11.24 7.22
C ALA A 2 19.37 9.98 7.61
N ARG A 3 18.31 10.12 8.42
CA ARG A 3 17.45 8.99 8.83
C ARG A 3 16.91 8.15 7.65
N LEU A 4 16.65 8.78 6.51
CA LEU A 4 16.12 8.09 5.33
C LEU A 4 17.24 7.32 4.62
N THR A 5 18.42 7.94 4.50
CA THR A 5 19.64 7.29 4.01
C THR A 5 19.97 6.08 4.87
N ASP A 6 20.05 6.24 6.19
CA ASP A 6 20.37 5.16 7.13
C ASP A 6 19.41 3.97 6.96
N ARG A 7 18.10 4.23 6.83
CA ARG A 7 17.09 3.17 6.64
C ARG A 7 17.29 2.38 5.35
N HIS A 8 17.68 3.04 4.25
CA HIS A 8 17.80 2.40 2.94
C HIS A 8 19.19 1.80 2.70
N GLU A 9 20.23 2.30 3.38
CA GLU A 9 21.61 1.82 3.27
C GLU A 9 21.96 0.75 4.33
N ALA A 10 21.13 0.57 5.37
CA ALA A 10 21.36 -0.40 6.46
C ALA A 10 21.62 -1.85 6.02
N GLY A 11 21.16 -2.24 4.83
CA GLY A 11 21.36 -3.59 4.28
C GLY A 11 22.59 -3.75 3.39
N ARG A 12 23.37 -2.69 3.16
CA ARG A 12 24.56 -2.74 2.28
C ARG A 12 25.78 -3.21 3.06
N ALA A 13 26.69 -3.90 2.37
CA ALA A 13 27.97 -4.30 2.94
C ALA A 13 28.86 -3.07 3.26
N GLU A 14 28.72 -2.01 2.47
CA GLU A 14 29.36 -0.72 2.67
C GLU A 14 28.28 0.37 2.56
N PRO A 15 27.65 0.75 3.69
CA PRO A 15 26.58 1.73 3.71
C PRO A 15 27.11 3.13 3.40
N TRP A 16 26.47 3.82 2.46
CA TRP A 16 26.80 5.20 2.14
C TRP A 16 26.15 6.19 3.13
N SER A 17 26.89 7.20 3.56
CA SER A 17 26.43 8.30 4.40
C SER A 17 26.38 9.62 3.64
N ILE A 18 25.47 10.50 4.06
CA ILE A 18 25.42 11.89 3.56
C ILE A 18 26.76 12.61 3.78
N ALA A 19 27.51 12.25 4.83
CA ALA A 19 28.83 12.82 5.12
C ALA A 19 29.91 12.40 4.10
N ASP A 20 29.69 11.33 3.32
CA ASP A 20 30.60 10.88 2.28
C ASP A 20 30.47 11.73 1.00
N ALA A 21 29.46 12.60 0.94
CA ALA A 21 29.31 13.55 -0.16
C ALA A 21 30.36 14.67 -0.07
N PRO A 22 30.88 15.16 -1.21
CA PRO A 22 31.74 16.33 -1.23
C PRO A 22 31.09 17.56 -0.59
N GLU A 23 31.91 18.45 -0.04
CA GLU A 23 31.46 19.67 0.62
C GLU A 23 30.54 20.50 -0.29
N GLY A 24 29.40 20.94 0.24
CA GLY A 24 28.45 21.77 -0.50
C GLY A 24 27.56 21.02 -1.51
N PHE A 25 27.87 19.78 -1.87
CA PHE A 25 27.14 19.03 -2.89
C PHE A 25 25.66 18.81 -2.51
N ILE A 26 25.44 18.32 -1.29
CA ILE A 26 24.10 18.02 -0.76
C ILE A 26 23.30 19.31 -0.53
N GLN A 27 23.94 20.40 -0.08
CA GLN A 27 23.29 21.71 0.02
C GLN A 27 22.91 22.25 -1.37
N GLY A 28 23.71 21.95 -2.39
CA GLY A 28 23.43 22.27 -3.79
C GLY A 28 22.15 21.61 -4.30
N LEU A 29 22.04 20.29 -4.12
CA LEU A 29 20.86 19.52 -4.54
C LEU A 29 19.59 19.97 -3.80
N GLN A 30 19.69 20.31 -2.51
CA GLN A 30 18.55 20.77 -1.72
C GLN A 30 17.87 22.02 -2.28
N ARG A 31 18.62 22.92 -2.94
CA ARG A 31 18.03 24.14 -3.54
C ARG A 31 17.07 23.85 -4.68
N GLY A 32 17.16 22.68 -5.32
CA GLY A 32 16.26 22.23 -6.38
C GLY A 32 15.05 21.44 -5.90
N ILE A 33 14.90 21.22 -4.59
CA ILE A 33 13.87 20.35 -4.02
C ILE A 33 12.81 21.19 -3.31
N VAL A 34 11.55 21.03 -3.73
CA VAL A 34 10.39 21.57 -3.02
C VAL A 34 9.87 20.49 -2.07
N GLY A 35 9.98 20.75 -0.76
CA GLY A 35 9.42 19.87 0.26
C GLY A 35 7.91 20.05 0.39
N LEU A 36 7.16 18.95 0.32
CA LEU A 36 5.72 18.93 0.59
C LEU A 36 5.45 18.11 1.85
N SER A 37 4.52 18.57 2.68
CA SER A 37 4.00 17.82 3.82
C SER A 37 2.49 17.73 3.71
N LEU A 38 1.97 16.51 3.74
CA LEU A 38 0.53 16.23 3.70
C LEU A 38 0.10 15.73 5.07
N HIS A 39 -0.71 16.52 5.76
CA HIS A 39 -1.36 16.07 6.98
C HIS A 39 -2.59 15.22 6.61
N VAL A 40 -2.64 13.97 7.10
CA VAL A 40 -3.80 13.11 6.89
C VAL A 40 -4.96 13.62 7.74
N ALA A 41 -5.87 14.38 7.12
CA ALA A 41 -7.04 14.92 7.80
C ALA A 41 -8.19 13.89 7.90
N ARG A 42 -8.39 13.10 6.85
CA ARG A 42 -9.41 12.05 6.78
C ARG A 42 -8.98 10.96 5.81
N LEU A 43 -9.36 9.73 6.11
CA LEU A 43 -9.29 8.61 5.18
C LEU A 43 -10.72 8.21 4.80
N GLU A 44 -10.99 8.12 3.51
CA GLU A 44 -12.25 7.63 2.95
C GLU A 44 -11.93 6.47 2.02
N GLY A 45 -12.69 5.38 2.14
CA GLY A 45 -12.55 4.20 1.31
C GLY A 45 -13.91 3.76 0.79
N VAL A 46 -13.91 3.14 -0.39
CA VAL A 46 -15.11 2.57 -1.00
C VAL A 46 -14.90 1.08 -1.23
N TRP A 47 -15.76 0.26 -0.64
CA TRP A 47 -15.81 -1.17 -0.94
C TRP A 47 -16.53 -1.39 -2.28
N LYS A 48 -15.79 -1.86 -3.28
CA LYS A 48 -16.34 -2.31 -4.57
C LYS A 48 -16.31 -3.83 -4.62
N ILE A 49 -17.33 -4.44 -4.03
CA ILE A 49 -17.41 -5.89 -3.80
C ILE A 49 -18.70 -6.49 -4.37
N ALA A 50 -19.13 -5.99 -5.54
CA ALA A 50 -20.34 -6.44 -6.23
C ALA A 50 -21.62 -6.39 -5.34
N GLN A 51 -21.69 -5.45 -4.40
CA GLN A 51 -22.72 -5.37 -3.36
C GLN A 51 -24.17 -5.30 -3.88
N HIS A 52 -24.38 -4.81 -5.10
CA HIS A 52 -25.72 -4.65 -5.70
C HIS A 52 -26.13 -5.80 -6.63
N HIS A 53 -25.29 -6.84 -6.80
CA HIS A 53 -25.65 -8.01 -7.61
C HIS A 53 -26.50 -8.99 -6.80
N PRO A 54 -27.32 -9.85 -7.46
CA PRO A 54 -28.04 -10.93 -6.79
C PRO A 54 -27.10 -11.88 -6.05
N GLU A 55 -27.58 -12.50 -4.96
CA GLU A 55 -26.82 -13.43 -4.12
C GLU A 55 -26.12 -14.56 -4.91
N PRO A 56 -26.75 -15.22 -5.91
CA PRO A 56 -26.06 -16.24 -6.70
C PRO A 56 -24.80 -15.72 -7.40
N ASN A 57 -24.83 -14.49 -7.91
CA ASN A 57 -23.69 -13.89 -8.60
C ASN A 57 -22.56 -13.59 -7.62
N ARG A 58 -22.89 -13.07 -6.43
CA ARG A 58 -21.90 -12.77 -5.39
C ARG A 58 -21.23 -14.06 -4.91
N ARG A 59 -21.99 -15.12 -4.65
CA ARG A 59 -21.44 -16.45 -4.30
C ARG A 59 -20.56 -17.03 -5.41
N GLY A 60 -20.97 -16.90 -6.67
CA GLY A 60 -20.18 -17.35 -7.82
C GLY A 60 -18.82 -16.65 -7.90
N VAL A 61 -18.79 -15.32 -7.67
CA VAL A 61 -17.54 -14.54 -7.64
C VAL A 61 -16.66 -14.96 -6.46
N ILE A 62 -17.22 -15.14 -5.26
CA ILE A 62 -16.46 -15.62 -4.09
C ILE A 62 -15.81 -16.97 -4.38
N ALA A 63 -16.56 -17.92 -4.96
CA ALA A 63 -16.04 -19.23 -5.30
C ALA A 63 -14.90 -19.16 -6.34
N GLY A 64 -15.09 -18.38 -7.40
CA GLY A 64 -14.08 -18.18 -8.43
C GLY A 64 -12.79 -17.54 -7.90
N LEU A 65 -12.91 -16.48 -7.10
CA LEU A 65 -11.77 -15.81 -6.49
C LEU A 65 -11.04 -16.66 -5.44
N THR A 66 -11.78 -17.52 -4.71
CA THR A 66 -11.17 -18.46 -3.75
C THR A 66 -10.28 -19.49 -4.44
N ALA A 67 -10.70 -19.99 -5.61
CA ALA A 67 -9.95 -20.97 -6.39
C ALA A 67 -8.75 -20.39 -7.14
N SER A 68 -8.59 -19.07 -7.14
CA SER A 68 -7.55 -18.38 -7.87
C SER A 68 -6.14 -18.61 -7.27
N PRO A 69 -5.10 -18.86 -8.10
CA PRO A 69 -3.72 -18.96 -7.62
C PRO A 69 -3.15 -17.59 -7.19
N GLN A 70 -3.76 -16.48 -7.58
CA GLN A 70 -3.33 -15.13 -7.21
C GLN A 70 -3.70 -14.81 -5.74
N PRO A 71 -2.72 -14.40 -4.88
CA PRO A 71 -3.00 -14.07 -3.48
C PRO A 71 -4.01 -12.93 -3.30
N GLY A 72 -4.00 -11.93 -4.19
CA GLY A 72 -4.93 -10.79 -4.15
C GLY A 72 -6.39 -11.21 -4.34
N ASP A 73 -6.65 -12.17 -5.22
CA ASP A 73 -8.00 -12.68 -5.48
C ASP A 73 -8.54 -13.41 -4.24
N ARG A 74 -7.72 -14.26 -3.63
CA ARG A 74 -8.11 -14.96 -2.39
C ARG A 74 -8.35 -14.00 -1.23
N ALA A 75 -7.55 -12.93 -1.13
CA ALA A 75 -7.79 -11.87 -0.15
C ALA A 75 -9.12 -11.14 -0.40
N MET A 76 -9.45 -10.84 -1.66
CA MET A 76 -10.74 -10.26 -2.03
C MET A 76 -11.91 -11.22 -1.74
N ALA A 77 -11.75 -12.50 -2.03
CA ALA A 77 -12.76 -13.51 -1.71
C ALA A 77 -13.08 -13.54 -0.21
N ALA A 78 -12.07 -13.43 0.65
CA ALA A 78 -12.24 -13.37 2.11
C ALA A 78 -13.06 -12.14 2.55
N VAL A 79 -12.74 -10.96 2.00
CA VAL A 79 -13.51 -9.72 2.25
C VAL A 79 -14.97 -9.87 1.80
N MET A 80 -15.19 -10.42 0.60
CA MET A 80 -16.54 -10.61 0.07
C MET A 80 -17.34 -11.62 0.92
N ALA A 81 -16.70 -12.69 1.38
CA ALA A 81 -17.34 -13.69 2.24
C ALA A 81 -17.71 -13.11 3.61
N GLU A 82 -16.87 -12.23 4.18
CA GLU A 82 -17.19 -11.50 5.40
C GLU A 82 -18.41 -10.59 5.22
N ALA A 83 -18.45 -9.83 4.12
CA ALA A 83 -19.58 -8.97 3.80
C ALA A 83 -20.91 -9.75 3.58
N GLU A 84 -20.87 -11.02 3.14
CA GLU A 84 -22.09 -11.86 3.08
C GLU A 84 -22.56 -12.32 4.46
N ARG A 85 -21.64 -12.56 5.41
CA ARG A 85 -22.00 -12.92 6.79
C ARG A 85 -22.76 -11.77 7.46
N ASP A 86 -22.26 -10.55 7.31
CA ASP A 86 -22.87 -9.34 7.88
C ASP A 86 -24.25 -9.02 7.30
N ARG A 87 -24.55 -9.50 6.08
CA ARG A 87 -25.88 -9.33 5.44
C ARG A 87 -26.95 -10.27 5.96
N THR A 88 -26.54 -11.40 6.52
CA THR A 88 -27.44 -12.48 6.93
C THR A 88 -27.74 -12.43 8.45
N GLY A 89 -27.05 -11.56 9.19
CA GLY A 89 -27.23 -11.32 10.62
C GLY A 89 -28.10 -10.11 10.95
#